data_AF-A0AB33TXS9-F1
#
_entry.id   AF-A0AB33TXS9-F1
#
_cell.length_a   1.000
_cell.length_b   1.000
_cell.length_c   1.000
_cell.angle_alpha   90.00
_cell.angle_beta   90.00
_cell.angle_gamma   90.00
#
_symmetry.space_group_name_H-M   'P 1'
#
loop_
_entity.id
_entity.type
_entity.pdbx_description
1 polymer ?
#
loop_
_entity_poly.entity_id
_entity_poly.type
_entity_poly.pdbx_seq_one_letter_code
_entity_poly.pdbx_strand_id
1 'polypeptide(L)'
;MTGFNDAAGVASASDIKGKYVEKVEVKNGVVTAEMASSNVNKEIQGRKLSLWAKRQAGSVKWFCGQPVTRADKATDADADVTADSGNEKIDTKHLPSTAPTRKSTPN
;
A
#
# COMPACT_ATOMS: atom_id res chain seq x y z
N MET A 1 16.75 0.56 11.24
CA MET A 1 15.82 -0.57 11.44
C MET A 1 15.06 -0.73 10.14
N THR A 2 15.08 -1.93 9.57
CA THR A 2 14.58 -2.25 8.24
C THR A 2 13.08 -1.96 8.12
N GLY A 3 12.58 -1.50 6.97
CA GLY A 3 11.19 -1.06 6.81
C GLY A 3 10.17 -2.17 6.58
N PHE A 4 10.38 -3.38 7.10
CA PHE A 4 9.54 -4.56 6.84
C PHE A 4 8.62 -4.90 8.01
N ASN A 5 7.63 -5.79 7.83
CA ASN A 5 6.65 -6.19 8.86
C ASN A 5 7.27 -6.44 10.25
N ASP A 6 8.26 -7.34 10.34
CA ASP A 6 8.87 -7.73 11.62
C ASP A 6 9.55 -6.54 12.32
N ALA A 7 10.20 -5.69 11.55
CA ALA A 7 10.90 -4.53 12.07
C ALA A 7 9.95 -3.37 12.44
N ALA A 8 8.71 -3.39 11.93
CA ALA A 8 7.61 -2.57 12.42
C ALA A 8 6.87 -3.20 13.63
N GLY A 9 7.26 -4.41 14.05
CA GLY A 9 6.63 -5.13 15.15
C GLY A 9 5.20 -5.61 14.84
N VAL A 10 4.88 -5.81 13.56
CA VAL A 10 3.58 -6.34 13.13
C VAL A 10 3.70 -7.79 12.66
N ALA A 11 2.56 -8.48 12.54
CA ALA A 11 2.53 -9.86 12.08
C ALA A 11 3.18 -10.02 10.68
N SER A 12 3.66 -11.22 10.40
CA SER A 12 4.25 -11.55 9.09
C SER A 12 3.23 -11.31 7.98
N ALA A 13 3.70 -11.00 6.77
CA ALA A 13 2.81 -10.60 5.68
C ALA A 13 1.72 -11.64 5.37
N SER A 14 2.07 -12.93 5.42
CA SER A 14 1.16 -14.06 5.18
C SER A 14 0.20 -14.37 6.32
N ASP A 15 0.42 -13.79 7.50
CA ASP A 15 -0.49 -13.91 8.64
C ASP A 15 -1.57 -12.81 8.60
N ILE A 16 -1.29 -11.67 7.96
CA ILE A 16 -2.28 -10.60 7.75
C ILE A 16 -3.08 -10.89 6.47
N LYS A 17 -4.10 -11.75 6.63
CA LYS A 17 -4.96 -12.21 5.53
C LYS A 17 -6.43 -12.24 5.94
N GLY A 18 -7.32 -12.39 4.96
CA GLY A 18 -8.76 -12.47 5.20
C GLY A 18 -9.50 -13.01 3.98
N LYS A 19 -10.83 -12.98 4.02
CA LYS A 19 -11.69 -13.56 2.96
C LYS A 19 -11.31 -13.12 1.54
N TYR A 20 -10.86 -11.87 1.37
CA TYR A 20 -10.55 -11.27 0.07
C TYR A 20 -9.10 -10.79 -0.05
N VAL A 21 -8.27 -10.98 0.98
CA VAL A 21 -6.90 -10.48 1.06
C VAL A 21 -5.97 -11.66 1.28
N GLU A 22 -5.00 -11.83 0.39
CA GLU A 22 -4.00 -12.90 0.43
C GLU A 22 -2.94 -12.61 1.49
N LYS A 23 -2.41 -11.38 1.50
CA LYS A 23 -1.36 -10.92 2.41
C LYS A 23 -1.30 -9.39 2.47
N VAL A 24 -0.67 -8.88 3.52
CA VAL A 24 -0.35 -7.45 3.66
C VAL A 24 1.12 -7.27 4.00
N GLU A 25 1.86 -6.66 3.07
CA GLU A 25 3.29 -6.39 3.21
C GLU A 25 3.52 -4.93 3.61
N VAL A 26 4.41 -4.71 4.57
CA VAL A 26 4.95 -3.40 4.89
C VAL A 26 6.35 -3.31 4.30
N LYS A 27 6.62 -2.27 3.52
CA LYS A 27 7.96 -1.98 2.98
C LYS A 27 8.23 -0.48 3.02
N ASN A 28 9.23 -0.08 3.80
CA ASN A 28 9.64 1.33 4.00
C ASN A 28 8.44 2.23 4.36
N GLY A 29 7.56 1.75 5.24
CA GLY A 29 6.38 2.50 5.69
C GLY A 29 5.23 2.57 4.66
N VAL A 30 5.36 1.92 3.51
CA VAL A 30 4.25 1.66 2.58
C VAL A 30 3.62 0.31 2.95
N VAL A 31 2.30 0.29 3.11
CA VAL A 31 1.51 -0.90 3.39
C VAL A 31 0.82 -1.33 2.11
N THR A 32 1.10 -2.52 1.59
CA THR A 32 0.54 -3.03 0.34
C THR A 32 -0.26 -4.29 0.59
N ALA A 33 -1.55 -4.25 0.24
CA ALA A 33 -2.43 -5.41 0.32
C ALA A 33 -2.52 -6.10 -1.05
N GLU A 34 -2.42 -7.42 -1.06
CA GLU A 34 -2.64 -8.25 -2.24
C GLU A 34 -4.01 -8.94 -2.13
N MET A 35 -4.84 -8.80 -3.16
CA MET A 35 -6.16 -9.42 -3.22
C MET A 35 -6.03 -10.92 -3.46
N ALA A 36 -6.91 -11.70 -2.81
CA ALA A 36 -6.95 -13.15 -2.94
C ALA A 36 -7.09 -13.61 -4.41
N SER A 37 -6.56 -14.79 -4.72
CA SER A 37 -6.66 -15.39 -6.06
C SER A 37 -8.02 -16.05 -6.33
N SER A 38 -8.83 -16.28 -5.28
CA SER A 38 -10.14 -16.91 -5.36
C SER A 38 -11.19 -16.11 -4.58
N ASN A 39 -12.48 -16.33 -4.90
CA ASN A 39 -13.61 -15.70 -4.20
C ASN A 39 -13.61 -14.15 -4.22
N VAL A 40 -12.91 -13.55 -5.18
CA VAL A 40 -12.94 -12.12 -5.49
C VAL A 40 -13.34 -11.91 -6.95
N ASN A 41 -13.66 -10.67 -7.33
CA ASN A 41 -13.92 -10.33 -8.73
C ASN A 41 -12.68 -10.66 -9.60
N LYS A 42 -12.90 -11.29 -10.76
CA LYS A 42 -11.83 -11.65 -11.72
C LYS A 42 -10.95 -10.46 -12.09
N GLU A 43 -11.52 -9.26 -12.15
CA GLU A 43 -10.79 -8.05 -12.48
C GLU A 43 -9.88 -7.53 -11.35
N ILE A 44 -9.89 -8.14 -10.16
CA ILE A 44 -9.03 -7.74 -9.03
C ILE A 44 -8.21 -8.89 -8.43
N GLN A 45 -8.30 -10.11 -8.97
CA GLN A 45 -7.52 -11.26 -8.50
C GLN A 45 -6.01 -10.98 -8.54
N GLY A 46 -5.30 -11.21 -7.44
CA GLY A 46 -3.86 -10.99 -7.32
C GLY A 46 -3.43 -9.52 -7.49
N ARG A 47 -4.38 -8.60 -7.59
CA ARG A 47 -4.10 -7.17 -7.71
C ARG A 47 -3.83 -6.56 -6.35
N LYS A 48 -3.25 -5.37 -6.35
CA LYS A 48 -2.69 -4.70 -5.20
C LYS A 48 -3.21 -3.28 -5.08
N LEU A 49 -3.25 -2.80 -3.84
CA LEU A 49 -3.39 -1.40 -3.48
C LEU A 49 -2.42 -1.09 -2.35
N SER A 50 -2.04 0.18 -2.22
CA SER A 50 -1.12 0.61 -1.17
C SER A 50 -1.72 1.73 -0.32
N LEU A 51 -1.36 1.73 0.95
CA LEU A 51 -1.49 2.85 1.87
C LEU A 51 -0.10 3.37 2.20
N TRP A 52 0.04 4.69 2.24
CA TRP A 52 1.30 5.34 2.62
C TRP A 52 1.02 6.64 3.35
N ALA A 53 1.95 7.04 4.21
CA ALA A 53 1.81 8.27 4.98
C ALA A 53 2.83 9.31 4.53
N LYS A 54 2.45 10.59 4.54
CA LYS A 54 3.38 11.72 4.48
C LYS A 54 3.33 12.57 5.75
N ARG A 55 4.46 13.12 6.17
CA ARG A 55 4.50 14.01 7.34
C ARG A 55 3.80 15.34 7.02
N GLN A 56 3.02 15.86 7.96
CA GLN A 56 2.36 17.15 7.88
C GLN A 56 2.29 17.81 9.26
N ALA A 57 3.04 18.91 9.45
CA ALA A 57 2.95 19.80 10.60
C ALA A 57 2.86 19.08 11.97
N GLY A 58 3.78 18.16 12.25
CA GLY A 58 3.82 17.40 13.51
C GLY A 58 2.91 16.16 13.57
N SER A 59 2.17 15.88 12.51
CA SER A 59 1.37 14.66 12.32
C SER A 59 1.74 13.96 11.00
N VAL A 60 1.03 12.89 10.65
CA VAL A 60 1.12 12.26 9.33
C VAL A 60 -0.26 12.21 8.67
N LYS A 61 -0.30 12.46 7.36
CA LYS A 61 -1.48 12.27 6.52
C LYS A 61 -1.34 10.97 5.75
N TRP A 62 -2.35 10.11 5.85
CA TRP A 62 -2.41 8.86 5.09
C TRP A 62 -3.07 9.05 3.72
N PHE A 63 -2.59 8.26 2.78
CA PHE A 63 -3.07 8.15 1.41
C PHE A 63 -3.33 6.68 1.12
N CYS A 64 -4.27 6.42 0.21
CA CYS A 64 -4.64 5.09 -0.25
C CYS A 64 -4.82 5.15 -1.77
N GLY A 65 -4.35 4.14 -2.49
CA GLY A 65 -4.49 4.11 -3.94
C GLY A 65 -3.77 2.95 -4.59
N GLN A 66 -3.46 3.11 -5.88
CA GLN A 66 -2.70 2.11 -6.63
C GLN A 66 -1.33 1.83 -6.00
N PRO A 67 -0.70 0.69 -6.31
CA PRO A 67 0.55 0.28 -5.70
C PRO A 67 1.66 1.32 -5.86
N VAL A 68 2.35 1.60 -4.75
CA VAL A 68 3.49 2.51 -4.70
C VAL A 68 4.66 1.89 -3.96
N THR A 69 5.85 2.44 -4.16
CA THR A 69 7.05 2.09 -3.40
C THR A 69 7.72 3.34 -2.84
N ARG A 70 8.48 3.15 -1.77
CA ARG A 70 9.33 4.17 -1.16
C ARG A 70 10.77 3.68 -1.11
N ALA A 71 11.71 4.52 -1.51
CA ALA A 71 13.13 4.17 -1.53
C ALA A 71 13.69 3.92 -0.12
N ASP A 72 14.68 3.02 -0.02
CA ASP A 72 15.18 2.42 1.24
C ASP A 72 15.79 3.40 2.26
N LYS A 73 16.10 4.63 1.87
CA LYS A 73 16.63 5.65 2.80
C LYS A 73 15.56 6.48 3.51
N ALA A 74 14.30 6.28 3.16
CA ALA A 74 13.21 7.11 3.62
C ALA A 74 12.34 6.40 4.66
N THR A 75 12.90 6.20 5.85
CA THR A 75 12.07 5.91 7.03
C THR A 75 11.26 7.14 7.48
N ASP A 76 11.62 8.33 6.99
CA ASP A 76 10.83 9.53 7.20
C ASP A 76 9.66 9.61 6.21
N ALA A 77 8.48 9.92 6.76
CA ALA A 77 7.29 10.21 6.00
C ALA A 77 7.42 11.48 5.12
N ASP A 78 8.57 12.16 5.10
CA ASP A 78 8.82 13.26 4.18
C ASP A 78 9.17 12.80 2.76
N ALA A 79 9.59 11.55 2.57
CA ALA A 79 9.94 11.10 1.22
C ALA A 79 8.71 10.82 0.37
N ASP A 80 8.86 11.16 -0.91
CA ASP A 80 7.90 10.81 -1.93
C ASP A 80 7.84 9.30 -2.18
N VAL A 81 6.67 8.88 -2.64
CA VAL A 81 6.43 7.54 -3.15
C VAL A 81 6.39 7.58 -4.68
N THR A 82 6.83 6.50 -5.31
CA THR A 82 6.75 6.31 -6.76
C THR A 82 5.76 5.20 -7.07
N ALA A 83 5.25 5.13 -8.31
CA ALA A 83 4.49 3.92 -8.72
C ALA A 83 5.36 2.69 -8.48
N ASP A 84 4.73 1.64 -7.98
CA ASP A 84 5.33 0.33 -8.10
C ASP A 84 5.44 -0.05 -9.58
N SER A 85 6.50 -0.76 -9.93
CA SER A 85 6.79 -1.14 -11.32
C SER A 85 5.93 -2.33 -11.80
N GLY A 86 5.17 -2.94 -10.89
CA GLY A 86 4.31 -4.08 -11.17
C GLY A 86 3.05 -3.73 -11.96
N ASN A 87 2.56 -4.71 -12.72
CA ASN A 87 1.30 -4.61 -13.47
C ASN A 87 0.05 -4.94 -12.63
N GLU A 88 0.24 -5.35 -11.38
CA GLU A 88 -0.79 -5.88 -10.48
C GLU A 88 -1.64 -4.76 -9.84
N LYS A 89 -1.90 -3.65 -10.53
CA LYS A 89 -2.67 -2.53 -9.97
C LYS A 89 -4.18 -2.75 -10.11
N ILE A 90 -4.91 -2.55 -9.01
CA ILE A 90 -6.37 -2.48 -9.08
C ILE A 90 -6.77 -1.32 -10.00
N ASP A 91 -7.72 -1.58 -10.91
CA ASP A 91 -8.25 -0.54 -11.78
C ASP A 91 -8.99 0.50 -10.95
N THR A 92 -8.85 1.77 -11.32
CA THR A 92 -9.43 2.90 -10.58
C THR A 92 -10.96 2.81 -10.45
N LYS A 93 -11.65 2.15 -11.38
CA LYS A 93 -13.10 1.93 -11.30
C LYS A 93 -13.51 0.97 -10.16
N HIS A 94 -12.57 0.16 -9.69
CA HIS A 94 -12.76 -0.78 -8.57
C HIS A 94 -12.24 -0.22 -7.23
N LEU A 95 -11.61 0.95 -7.25
CA LEU A 95 -11.17 1.62 -6.03
C LEU A 95 -12.33 2.44 -5.44
N PRO A 96 -12.45 2.48 -4.11
CA PRO A 96 -13.35 3.44 -3.44
C PRO A 96 -12.99 4.88 -3.81
N SER A 97 -13.97 5.78 -3.80
CA SER A 97 -13.75 7.22 -4.08
C SER A 97 -12.74 7.87 -3.13
N THR A 98 -12.57 7.33 -1.94
CA THR A 98 -11.60 7.77 -0.92
C THR A 98 -10.18 7.22 -1.11
N ALA A 99 -9.93 6.41 -2.15
CA ALA A 99 -8.62 5.87 -2.49
C ALA A 99 -8.07 6.60 -3.74
N PRO A 100 -7.70 7.89 -3.61
CA PRO A 100 -7.33 8.74 -4.73
C PRO A 100 -6.18 8.12 -5.53
N THR A 101 -6.33 8.12 -6.85
CA THR A 101 -5.37 7.53 -7.78
C THR A 101 -4.05 8.30 -7.76
N ARG A 102 -2.96 7.67 -7.30
CA ARG A 102 -1.52 8.06 -7.35
C ARG A 102 -1.14 9.49 -6.93
N LYS A 103 -2.06 10.38 -6.57
CA LYS A 103 -1.72 11.79 -6.29
C LYS A 103 -1.10 11.90 -4.90
N SER A 104 0.18 12.23 -4.91
CA SER A 104 0.98 12.61 -3.75
C SER A 104 0.80 14.09 -3.36
N THR A 105 -0.04 14.83 -4.10
CA THR A 105 -0.37 16.24 -3.88
C THR A 105 -1.76 16.40 -3.25
N PRO A 106 -1.93 17.33 -2.28
CA PRO A 106 -3.25 17.78 -1.85
C PRO A 106 -4.02 18.36 -3.04
N ASN A 107 -5.36 18.23 -3.03
CA ASN A 107 -6.22 19.14 -3.79
C ASN A 107 -6.06 20.57 -3.26
#